data_AF-A0A535BXH9-F1
#
_entry.id   AF-A0A535BXH9-F1
#
_cell.length_a   1.000
_cell.length_b   1.000
_cell.length_c   1.000
_cell.angle_alpha   90.00
_cell.angle_beta   90.00
_cell.angle_gamma   90.00
#
_symmetry.space_group_name_H-M   'P 1'
#
loop_
_entity.id
_entity.type
_entity.pdbx_description
1 polymer ?
#
loop_
_entity_poly.entity_id
_entity_poly.type
_entity_poly.pdbx_seq_one_letter_code
_entity_poly.pdbx_strand_id
1 'polypeptide(L)'
;MQARPESLELDRAMLETTVSRALGHEATLVGDWTVAPIKYDAFNPVSAGLYRLSGTARSALATSSWSLVVKICHEPQEEWLARLPPDRRAAELDFLRWDREAEAYESGLLETLPRGLVAPRCFGVERDGASARIWLEDVRDEFSSWDTARYALAARHLGRFNGEYLTTKPLPDQAWLSRRWIQGWVAFFTRNAATQLADDRIWAAPLTVELFGPSARDELRRTLAALDGWWAALDRLPVTLGHLDAFRANLLSRVTRGQTETVAVDWAFVGIAPLAADVTQLELASIFYHGERLEPAALAEACLGGYDRGLRDVGCVIAPDALRRAYVINAITRWLFIFGPIAAVGEPAREAAVAEARGKPYRDVLALIAEKTRYLLQLSRDVALD
;
A
#
# COMPACT_ATOMS: atom_id res chain seq x y z
N MET A 1 -16.99 9.25 -7.99
CA MET A 1 -17.86 8.74 -9.08
C MET A 1 -17.40 7.32 -9.34
N GLN A 2 -18.11 6.32 -8.81
CA GLN A 2 -17.76 4.92 -9.09
C GLN A 2 -17.90 4.72 -10.60
N ALA A 3 -16.82 4.32 -11.27
CA ALA A 3 -16.92 3.82 -12.63
C ALA A 3 -18.03 2.76 -12.64
N ARG A 4 -18.99 2.88 -13.55
CA ARG A 4 -19.94 1.78 -13.78
C ARG A 4 -19.08 0.54 -14.02
N PRO A 5 -19.38 -0.62 -13.41
CA PRO A 5 -18.66 -1.83 -13.78
C PRO A 5 -18.89 -2.01 -15.28
N GLU A 6 -17.84 -1.83 -16.07
CA GLU A 6 -17.87 -2.30 -17.44
C GLU A 6 -18.29 -3.77 -17.35
N SER A 7 -19.27 -4.16 -18.15
CA SER A 7 -19.56 -5.58 -18.32
C SER A 7 -18.27 -6.21 -18.79
N LEU A 8 -17.64 -6.99 -17.93
CA LEU A 8 -16.39 -7.67 -18.24
C LEU A 8 -16.72 -8.72 -19.31
N GLU A 9 -16.60 -8.34 -20.57
CA GLU A 9 -16.76 -9.24 -21.70
C GLU A 9 -15.51 -10.13 -21.79
N LEU A 10 -15.72 -11.43 -21.58
CA LEU A 10 -14.67 -12.43 -21.56
C LEU A 10 -14.91 -13.42 -22.69
N ASP A 11 -13.92 -13.54 -23.56
CA ASP A 11 -13.88 -14.63 -24.52
C ASP A 11 -13.69 -15.97 -23.79
N ARG A 12 -14.49 -16.97 -24.17
CA ARG A 12 -14.49 -18.28 -23.53
C ARG A 12 -13.17 -19.03 -23.76
N ALA A 13 -12.61 -18.95 -24.96
CA ALA A 13 -11.38 -19.69 -25.29
C ALA A 13 -10.16 -19.12 -24.54
N MET A 14 -10.10 -17.80 -24.41
CA MET A 14 -9.13 -17.14 -23.52
C MET A 14 -9.31 -17.61 -22.08
N LEU A 15 -10.54 -17.60 -21.54
CA LEU A 15 -10.77 -17.99 -20.15
C LEU A 15 -10.44 -19.47 -19.90
N GLU A 16 -10.73 -20.36 -20.85
CA GLU A 16 -10.31 -21.77 -20.82
C GLU A 16 -8.79 -21.93 -20.77
N THR A 17 -8.06 -21.12 -21.53
CA THR A 17 -6.59 -21.10 -21.51
C THR A 17 -6.08 -20.67 -20.13
N THR A 18 -6.62 -19.59 -19.58
CA THR A 18 -6.23 -19.06 -18.26
C THR A 18 -6.58 -20.05 -17.15
N VAL A 19 -7.76 -20.68 -17.19
CA VAL A 19 -8.17 -21.71 -16.22
C VAL A 19 -7.28 -22.95 -16.32
N SER A 20 -6.91 -23.38 -17.53
CA SER A 20 -5.98 -24.50 -17.72
C SER A 20 -4.61 -24.21 -17.09
N ARG A 21 -4.08 -22.99 -17.25
CA ARG A 21 -2.86 -22.55 -16.56
C ARG A 21 -3.00 -22.57 -15.05
N ALA A 22 -4.14 -22.13 -14.53
CA ALA A 22 -4.39 -22.08 -13.09
C ALA A 22 -4.48 -23.46 -12.43
N LEU A 23 -5.12 -24.41 -13.12
CA LEU A 23 -5.24 -25.81 -12.70
C LEU A 23 -3.97 -26.63 -12.98
N GLY A 24 -3.09 -26.16 -13.86
CA GLY A 24 -1.84 -26.85 -14.23
C GLY A 24 -2.03 -28.01 -15.22
N HIS A 25 -3.20 -28.12 -15.83
CA HIS A 25 -3.51 -29.12 -16.85
C HIS A 25 -4.63 -28.59 -17.77
N GLU A 26 -4.74 -29.14 -18.98
CA GLU A 26 -5.83 -28.77 -19.89
C GLU A 26 -7.20 -29.02 -19.24
N ALA A 27 -8.09 -28.03 -19.37
CA ALA A 27 -9.44 -28.10 -18.87
C ALA A 27 -10.39 -27.29 -19.75
N THR A 28 -11.60 -27.81 -19.94
CA THR A 28 -12.70 -27.11 -20.64
C THR A 28 -13.70 -26.59 -19.64
N LEU A 29 -14.25 -25.40 -19.88
CA LEU A 29 -15.20 -24.78 -18.96
C LEU A 29 -16.54 -25.51 -19.00
N VAL A 30 -17.09 -25.81 -17.82
CA VAL A 30 -18.40 -26.46 -17.66
C VAL A 30 -19.43 -25.41 -17.30
N GLY A 31 -20.40 -25.20 -18.20
CA GLY A 31 -21.45 -24.20 -18.01
C GLY A 31 -20.89 -22.77 -18.00
N ASP A 32 -21.65 -21.86 -17.41
CA ASP A 32 -21.26 -20.46 -17.25
C ASP A 32 -20.41 -20.24 -15.99
N TRP A 33 -19.75 -19.08 -15.93
CA TRP A 33 -18.99 -18.63 -14.77
C TRP A 33 -19.67 -17.45 -14.10
N THR A 34 -19.26 -17.20 -12.86
CA THR A 34 -19.68 -16.04 -12.08
C THR A 34 -18.59 -14.97 -12.15
N VAL A 35 -19.01 -13.70 -12.15
CA VAL A 35 -18.13 -12.54 -12.02
C VAL A 35 -18.64 -11.71 -10.85
N ALA A 36 -17.82 -11.53 -9.83
CA ALA A 36 -18.14 -10.73 -8.64
C ALA A 36 -17.09 -9.63 -8.45
N PRO A 37 -17.48 -8.35 -8.34
CA PRO A 37 -16.52 -7.30 -8.03
C PRO A 37 -15.92 -7.53 -6.64
N ILE A 38 -14.61 -7.40 -6.52
CA ILE A 38 -13.94 -7.32 -5.23
C ILE A 38 -14.04 -5.86 -4.79
N LYS A 39 -14.69 -5.62 -3.65
CA LYS A 39 -14.81 -4.26 -3.12
C LYS A 39 -13.43 -3.79 -2.64
N TYR A 40 -13.00 -2.65 -3.14
CA TYR A 40 -11.86 -1.90 -2.64
C TYR A 40 -12.19 -0.41 -2.72
N ASP A 41 -11.52 0.40 -1.91
CA ASP A 41 -11.62 1.85 -2.01
C ASP A 41 -10.82 2.30 -3.24
N ALA A 42 -11.51 2.49 -4.37
CA ALA A 42 -10.90 2.95 -5.61
C ALA A 42 -10.43 4.40 -5.48
N PHE A 43 -9.21 4.58 -4.99
CA PHE A 43 -8.54 5.87 -4.89
C PHE A 43 -7.65 6.17 -6.11
N ASN A 44 -7.17 5.11 -6.79
CA ASN A 44 -6.24 5.23 -7.92
C ASN A 44 -7.01 5.36 -9.25
N PRO A 45 -6.82 6.44 -10.04
CA PRO A 45 -7.53 6.68 -11.30
C PRO A 45 -7.15 5.73 -12.44
N VAL A 46 -6.18 4.85 -12.25
CA VAL A 46 -5.69 3.91 -13.28
C VAL A 46 -6.21 2.48 -13.12
N SER A 47 -7.13 2.25 -12.18
CA SER A 47 -7.76 0.96 -11.95
C SER A 47 -9.21 0.98 -12.46
N ALA A 48 -9.49 0.21 -13.51
CA ALA A 48 -10.83 0.05 -14.07
C ALA A 48 -11.67 -0.97 -13.28
N GLY A 49 -11.03 -1.88 -12.53
CA GLY A 49 -11.76 -2.83 -11.72
C GLY A 49 -10.93 -4.01 -11.22
N LEU A 50 -11.46 -4.67 -10.21
CA LEU A 50 -10.92 -5.90 -9.64
C LEU A 50 -12.08 -6.87 -9.47
N TYR A 51 -12.00 -8.03 -10.13
CA TYR A 51 -13.10 -8.99 -10.17
C TYR A 51 -12.61 -10.38 -9.80
N ARG A 52 -13.42 -11.09 -9.00
CA ARG A 52 -13.30 -12.52 -8.78
C ARG A 52 -14.16 -13.24 -9.81
N LEU A 53 -13.57 -14.18 -10.52
CA LEU A 53 -14.28 -15.11 -11.38
C LEU A 53 -14.26 -16.48 -10.75
N SER A 54 -15.38 -17.21 -10.80
CA SER A 54 -15.41 -18.59 -10.35
C SER A 54 -16.36 -19.44 -11.17
N GLY A 55 -16.03 -20.73 -11.31
CA GLY A 55 -16.80 -21.67 -12.10
C GLY A 55 -16.33 -23.10 -11.93
N THR A 56 -16.74 -23.95 -12.87
CA THR A 56 -16.35 -25.37 -12.93
C THR A 56 -15.64 -25.64 -14.25
N ALA A 57 -14.63 -26.50 -14.23
CA ALA A 57 -13.94 -26.97 -15.43
C ALA A 57 -13.76 -28.49 -15.39
N ARG A 58 -13.69 -29.10 -16.58
CA ARG A 58 -13.51 -30.54 -16.77
C ARG A 58 -12.19 -30.79 -17.47
N SER A 59 -11.37 -31.64 -16.87
CA SER A 59 -10.20 -32.26 -17.48
C SER A 59 -10.48 -33.72 -17.82
N ALA A 60 -9.52 -34.40 -18.44
CA ALA A 60 -9.58 -35.84 -18.67
C ALA A 60 -9.69 -36.67 -17.37
N LEU A 61 -9.23 -36.11 -16.24
CA LEU A 61 -9.11 -36.82 -14.96
C LEU A 61 -10.26 -36.53 -14.01
N ALA A 62 -10.75 -35.29 -13.99
CA ALA A 62 -11.75 -34.85 -13.02
C ALA A 62 -12.49 -33.58 -13.46
N THR A 63 -13.61 -33.34 -12.80
CA THR A 63 -14.28 -32.03 -12.78
C THR A 63 -13.86 -31.30 -11.51
N SER A 64 -13.42 -30.05 -11.64
CA SER A 64 -12.88 -29.25 -10.54
C SER A 64 -13.49 -27.85 -10.53
N SER A 65 -13.72 -27.30 -9.35
CA SER A 65 -14.00 -25.88 -9.20
C SER A 65 -12.73 -25.06 -9.41
N TRP A 66 -12.89 -23.86 -9.95
CA TRP A 66 -11.80 -22.91 -10.13
C TRP A 66 -12.23 -21.51 -9.67
N SER A 67 -11.24 -20.72 -9.26
CA SER A 67 -11.42 -19.30 -8.90
C SER A 67 -10.19 -18.52 -9.33
N LEU A 68 -10.41 -17.34 -9.91
CA LEU A 68 -9.38 -16.43 -10.44
C LEU A 68 -9.71 -15.00 -10.03
N VAL A 69 -8.70 -14.15 -10.00
CA VAL A 69 -8.85 -12.70 -9.90
C VAL A 69 -8.37 -12.07 -11.20
N VAL A 70 -9.11 -11.10 -11.72
CA VAL A 70 -8.63 -10.23 -12.79
C VAL A 70 -8.60 -8.79 -12.28
N LYS A 71 -7.42 -8.16 -12.41
CA LYS A 71 -7.22 -6.73 -12.18
C LYS A 71 -7.12 -6.03 -13.52
N ILE A 72 -7.88 -4.96 -13.70
CA ILE A 72 -7.91 -4.19 -14.94
C ILE A 72 -7.31 -2.82 -14.67
N CYS A 73 -6.24 -2.51 -15.38
CA CYS A 73 -5.54 -1.24 -15.31
C CYS A 73 -5.67 -0.49 -16.64
N HIS A 74 -5.67 0.84 -16.61
CA HIS A 74 -5.72 1.67 -17.81
C HIS A 74 -5.01 3.01 -17.60
N GLU A 75 -4.60 3.65 -18.69
CA GLU A 75 -4.07 5.01 -18.65
C GLU A 75 -5.08 5.98 -18.00
N PRO A 76 -4.61 6.95 -17.19
CA PRO A 76 -5.50 7.97 -16.66
C PRO A 76 -6.19 8.72 -17.80
N GLN A 77 -7.51 8.89 -17.68
CA GLN A 77 -8.31 9.61 -18.67
C GLN A 77 -7.84 11.06 -18.81
N GLU A 78 -8.00 11.64 -20.01
CA GLU A 78 -7.55 13.00 -20.32
C GLU A 78 -8.21 14.05 -19.40
N GLU A 79 -9.46 13.85 -19.01
CA GLU A 79 -10.18 14.72 -18.08
C GLU A 79 -9.57 14.68 -16.67
N TRP A 80 -9.00 13.54 -16.27
CA TRP A 80 -8.28 13.44 -15.01
C TRP A 80 -6.93 14.17 -15.12
N LEU A 81 -6.20 13.97 -16.22
CA LEU A 81 -4.92 14.65 -16.49
C LEU A 81 -5.08 16.17 -16.58
N ALA A 82 -6.20 16.67 -17.09
CA ALA A 82 -6.51 18.09 -17.20
C ALA A 82 -6.69 18.79 -15.84
N ARG A 83 -6.96 18.02 -14.77
CA ARG A 83 -7.11 18.55 -13.40
C ARG A 83 -5.77 18.67 -12.66
N LEU A 84 -4.71 18.09 -13.22
CA LEU A 84 -3.40 18.13 -12.59
C LEU A 84 -2.70 19.47 -12.80
N PRO A 85 -2.07 20.03 -11.76
CA PRO A 85 -1.16 21.16 -11.93
C PRO A 85 -0.08 20.82 -12.97
N PRO A 86 0.16 21.70 -13.98
CA PRO A 86 1.11 21.41 -15.06
C PRO A 86 2.53 21.07 -14.59
N ASP A 87 2.97 21.70 -13.51
CA ASP A 87 4.26 21.51 -12.86
C ASP A 87 4.39 20.15 -12.14
N ARG A 88 3.26 19.47 -11.89
CA ARG A 88 3.22 18.19 -11.17
C ARG A 88 2.83 17.00 -12.02
N ARG A 89 2.31 17.23 -13.22
CA ARG A 89 1.77 16.17 -14.10
C ARG A 89 2.75 15.00 -14.29
N ALA A 90 4.03 15.27 -14.54
CA ALA A 90 5.02 14.20 -14.75
C ALA A 90 5.24 13.34 -13.50
N ALA A 91 5.31 13.97 -12.32
CA ALA A 91 5.46 13.23 -11.05
C ALA A 91 4.21 12.41 -10.73
N GLU A 92 3.02 12.96 -10.97
CA GLU A 92 1.74 12.25 -10.77
C GLU A 92 1.58 11.06 -11.71
N LEU A 93 1.97 11.23 -12.97
CA LEU A 93 1.97 10.13 -13.95
C LEU A 93 2.97 9.03 -13.61
N ASP A 94 4.09 9.34 -12.95
CA ASP A 94 5.04 8.33 -12.52
C ASP A 94 4.46 7.49 -11.38
N PHE A 95 4.05 8.09 -10.26
CA PHE A 95 3.53 7.28 -9.15
C PHE A 95 2.18 6.62 -9.47
N LEU A 96 1.40 7.16 -10.41
CA LEU A 96 0.17 6.53 -10.94
C LEU A 96 0.39 5.76 -12.24
N ARG A 97 1.62 5.38 -12.57
CA ARG A 97 1.89 4.60 -13.78
C ARG A 97 1.04 3.32 -13.78
N TRP A 98 0.19 3.19 -14.79
CA TRP A 98 -0.91 2.23 -14.85
C TRP A 98 -0.47 0.80 -15.14
N ASP A 99 0.59 0.62 -15.92
CA ASP A 99 1.10 -0.67 -16.38
C ASP A 99 2.14 -1.28 -15.43
N ARG A 100 2.54 -0.58 -14.36
CA ARG A 100 3.63 -1.02 -13.48
C ARG A 100 3.43 -2.41 -12.91
N GLU A 101 2.22 -2.73 -12.47
CA GLU A 101 1.95 -4.06 -11.92
C GLU A 101 2.01 -5.15 -12.99
N ALA A 102 1.55 -4.87 -14.21
CA ALA A 102 1.67 -5.78 -15.34
C ALA A 102 3.15 -6.05 -15.66
N GLU A 103 3.97 -5.00 -15.73
CA GLU A 103 5.42 -5.10 -15.90
C GLU A 103 6.09 -5.92 -14.76
N ALA A 104 5.65 -5.73 -13.51
CA ALA A 104 6.18 -6.47 -12.37
C ALA A 104 5.94 -7.99 -12.50
N TYR A 105 4.74 -8.40 -12.93
CA TYR A 105 4.43 -9.81 -13.17
C TYR A 105 5.14 -10.37 -14.40
N GLU A 106 5.22 -9.62 -15.50
CA GLU A 106 5.84 -10.10 -16.76
C GLU A 106 7.38 -10.14 -16.70
N SER A 107 8.01 -9.31 -15.88
CA SER A 107 9.47 -9.21 -15.78
C SER A 107 10.15 -10.39 -15.06
N GLY A 108 9.38 -11.25 -14.40
CA GLY A 108 9.90 -12.29 -13.51
C GLY A 108 10.41 -11.78 -12.16
N LEU A 109 10.33 -10.47 -11.88
CA LEU A 109 10.77 -9.89 -10.61
C LEU A 109 10.11 -10.59 -9.40
N LEU A 110 8.80 -10.82 -9.49
CA LEU A 110 7.99 -11.40 -8.41
C LEU A 110 8.19 -12.91 -8.23
N GLU A 111 8.84 -13.58 -9.18
CA GLU A 111 9.19 -15.01 -9.08
C GLU A 111 10.45 -15.23 -8.22
N THR A 112 11.22 -14.16 -7.98
CA THR A 112 12.51 -14.21 -7.25
C THR A 112 12.43 -13.72 -5.81
N LEU A 113 11.21 -13.58 -5.27
CA LEU A 113 10.98 -13.14 -3.89
C LEU A 113 11.60 -14.15 -2.89
N PRO A 114 12.14 -13.67 -1.76
CA PRO A 114 12.79 -14.54 -0.79
C PRO A 114 11.79 -15.42 -0.05
N ARG A 115 12.31 -16.51 0.53
CA ARG A 115 11.53 -17.45 1.32
C ARG A 115 10.62 -16.76 2.34
N GLY A 116 9.33 -17.05 2.24
CA GLY A 116 8.27 -16.55 3.14
C GLY A 116 7.50 -15.35 2.58
N LEU A 117 8.02 -14.65 1.57
CA LEU A 117 7.29 -13.64 0.82
C LEU A 117 6.98 -14.17 -0.58
N VAL A 118 5.72 -14.12 -1.00
CA VAL A 118 5.30 -14.56 -2.34
C VAL A 118 4.31 -13.57 -2.93
N ALA A 119 4.23 -13.51 -4.25
CA ALA A 119 3.13 -12.86 -4.96
C ALA A 119 2.07 -13.90 -5.36
N PRO A 120 0.81 -13.50 -5.65
CA PRO A 120 -0.15 -14.36 -6.35
C PRO A 120 0.47 -14.95 -7.62
N ARG A 121 0.15 -16.20 -7.96
CA ARG A 121 0.52 -16.73 -9.28
C ARG A 121 -0.15 -15.89 -10.36
N CYS A 122 0.61 -15.52 -11.39
CA CYS A 122 0.07 -14.88 -12.60
C CYS A 122 -0.18 -15.93 -13.67
N PHE A 123 -1.38 -15.91 -14.25
CA PHE A 123 -1.79 -16.82 -15.33
C PHE A 123 -1.73 -16.17 -16.71
N GLY A 124 -1.35 -14.90 -16.76
CA GLY A 124 -1.15 -14.13 -17.99
C GLY A 124 -1.50 -12.67 -17.79
N VAL A 125 -0.92 -11.84 -18.66
CA VAL A 125 -1.30 -10.45 -18.82
C VAL A 125 -1.81 -10.28 -20.25
N GLU A 126 -3.01 -9.72 -20.38
CA GLU A 126 -3.55 -9.26 -21.67
C GLU A 126 -3.35 -7.76 -21.75
N ARG A 127 -2.75 -7.28 -22.84
CA ARG A 127 -2.57 -5.85 -23.11
C ARG A 127 -3.43 -5.46 -24.30
N ASP A 128 -4.16 -4.37 -24.15
CA ASP A 128 -4.94 -3.75 -25.22
C ASP A 128 -4.70 -2.23 -25.19
N GLY A 129 -3.74 -1.81 -26.03
CA GLY A 129 -3.29 -0.41 -26.12
C GLY A 129 -2.91 0.17 -24.75
N ALA A 130 -3.74 1.10 -24.28
CA ALA A 130 -3.59 1.82 -23.03
C ALA A 130 -4.27 1.13 -21.83
N SER A 131 -4.48 -0.18 -21.90
CA SER A 131 -5.09 -0.98 -20.83
C SER A 131 -4.45 -2.36 -20.72
N ALA A 132 -4.55 -2.95 -19.54
CA ALA A 132 -4.10 -4.31 -19.27
C ALA A 132 -5.04 -5.04 -18.32
N ARG A 133 -5.20 -6.35 -18.54
CA ARG A 133 -5.84 -7.29 -17.62
C ARG A 133 -4.79 -8.24 -17.08
N ILE A 134 -4.65 -8.27 -15.76
CA ILE A 134 -3.71 -9.12 -15.05
C ILE A 134 -4.51 -10.26 -14.43
N TRP A 135 -4.27 -11.49 -14.90
CA TRP A 135 -4.94 -12.69 -14.41
C TRP A 135 -4.14 -13.32 -13.28
N LEU A 136 -4.73 -13.38 -12.10
CA LEU A 136 -4.07 -13.73 -10.85
C LEU A 136 -4.78 -14.89 -10.13
N GLU A 137 -4.01 -15.57 -9.31
CA GLU A 137 -4.50 -16.48 -8.27
C GLU A 137 -5.50 -15.76 -7.35
N ASP A 138 -6.66 -16.39 -7.12
CA ASP A 138 -7.59 -15.98 -6.06
C ASP A 138 -7.06 -16.44 -4.71
N VAL A 139 -6.23 -15.60 -4.10
CA VAL A 139 -5.61 -15.86 -2.80
C VAL A 139 -6.63 -15.69 -1.69
N ARG A 140 -6.79 -16.74 -0.86
CA ARG A 140 -7.56 -16.67 0.38
C ARG A 140 -6.63 -16.37 1.53
N ASP A 141 -7.01 -15.40 2.34
CA ASP A 141 -6.33 -15.14 3.60
C ASP A 141 -6.72 -16.20 4.62
N GLU A 142 -5.73 -16.94 5.12
CA GLU A 142 -5.93 -17.97 6.14
C GLU A 142 -6.40 -17.36 7.48
N PHE A 143 -5.98 -16.12 7.78
CA PHE A 143 -6.27 -15.46 9.04
C PHE A 143 -7.11 -14.22 8.80
N SER A 144 -8.36 -14.24 9.29
CA SER A 144 -9.26 -13.09 9.20
C SER A 144 -8.76 -11.86 9.97
N SER A 145 -7.96 -12.06 11.02
CA SER A 145 -7.26 -11.02 11.77
C SER A 145 -5.82 -11.43 12.06
N TRP A 146 -4.94 -10.43 12.20
CA TRP A 146 -3.53 -10.66 12.51
C TRP A 146 -3.23 -10.20 13.93
N ASP A 147 -2.59 -11.05 14.71
CA ASP A 147 -1.99 -10.64 15.97
C ASP A 147 -0.62 -9.99 15.74
N THR A 148 -0.06 -9.39 16.79
CA THR A 148 1.26 -8.73 16.74
C THR A 148 2.36 -9.68 16.25
N ALA A 149 2.29 -10.98 16.56
CA ALA A 149 3.27 -11.96 16.11
C ALA A 149 3.21 -12.18 14.58
N ARG A 150 2.01 -12.20 13.99
CA ARG A 150 1.84 -12.30 12.53
C ARG A 150 2.35 -11.06 11.81
N TYR A 151 2.16 -9.87 12.37
CA TYR A 151 2.76 -8.63 11.85
C TYR A 151 4.29 -8.67 11.91
N ALA A 152 4.87 -9.10 13.05
CA ALA A 152 6.31 -9.28 13.16
C ALA A 152 6.87 -10.30 12.15
N LEU A 153 6.12 -11.37 11.86
CA LEU A 153 6.49 -12.33 10.82
C LEU A 153 6.44 -11.71 9.41
N ALA A 154 5.40 -10.93 9.09
CA ALA A 154 5.34 -10.21 7.82
C ALA A 154 6.49 -9.21 7.68
N ALA A 155 6.80 -8.47 8.75
CA ALA A 155 7.93 -7.56 8.79
C ALA A 155 9.26 -8.30 8.56
N ARG A 156 9.44 -9.51 9.12
CA ARG A 156 10.60 -10.37 8.82
C ARG A 156 10.69 -10.75 7.34
N HIS A 157 9.57 -11.11 6.71
CA HIS A 157 9.53 -11.42 5.29
C HIS A 157 9.90 -10.20 4.43
N LEU A 158 9.37 -9.02 4.77
CA LEU A 158 9.76 -7.75 4.13
C LEU A 158 11.24 -7.40 4.38
N GLY A 159 11.75 -7.68 5.58
CA GLY A 159 13.16 -7.47 5.94
C GLY A 159 14.10 -8.32 5.11
N ARG A 160 13.77 -9.59 4.84
CA ARG A 160 14.53 -10.41 3.89
C ARG A 160 14.50 -9.83 2.49
N PHE A 161 13.30 -9.47 2.02
CA PHE A 161 13.10 -8.92 0.68
C PHE A 161 13.91 -7.66 0.46
N ASN A 162 13.78 -6.68 1.36
CA ASN A 162 14.57 -5.47 1.27
C ASN A 162 16.07 -5.75 1.48
N GLY A 163 16.41 -6.63 2.43
CA GLY A 163 17.79 -6.96 2.77
C GLY A 163 18.59 -7.55 1.61
N GLU A 164 17.99 -8.38 0.76
CA GLU A 164 18.68 -8.93 -0.42
C GLU A 164 19.18 -7.83 -1.34
N TYR A 165 18.42 -6.75 -1.55
CA TYR A 165 18.81 -5.63 -2.42
C TYR A 165 19.75 -4.62 -1.74
N LEU A 166 19.97 -4.76 -0.43
CA LEU A 166 20.98 -3.99 0.32
C LEU A 166 22.33 -4.72 0.37
N THR A 167 22.39 -6.02 0.04
CA THR A 167 23.60 -6.83 0.17
C THR A 167 23.93 -7.66 -1.07
N THR A 168 23.07 -8.59 -1.45
CA THR A 168 23.40 -9.69 -2.39
C THR A 168 22.90 -9.46 -3.81
N LYS A 169 21.84 -8.67 -3.99
CA LYS A 169 21.23 -8.35 -5.29
C LYS A 169 21.51 -6.90 -5.65
N PRO A 170 21.85 -6.60 -6.92
CA PRO A 170 21.89 -5.22 -7.38
C PRO A 170 20.49 -4.62 -7.40
N LEU A 171 20.39 -3.31 -7.20
CA LEU A 171 19.12 -2.61 -7.38
C LEU A 171 18.66 -2.74 -8.83
N PRO A 172 17.38 -3.08 -9.06
CA PRO A 172 16.83 -3.19 -10.39
C PRO A 172 16.72 -1.81 -11.06
N ASP A 173 17.02 -1.74 -12.36
CA ASP A 173 17.14 -0.49 -13.13
C ASP A 173 16.00 -0.26 -14.12
N GLN A 174 15.02 -1.16 -14.20
CA GLN A 174 13.88 -1.09 -15.11
C GLN A 174 13.16 0.26 -14.98
N ALA A 175 12.86 0.89 -16.12
CA ALA A 175 12.26 2.22 -16.18
C ALA A 175 10.83 2.29 -15.63
N TRP A 176 10.16 1.14 -15.47
CA TRP A 176 8.81 1.06 -14.93
C TRP A 176 8.73 1.04 -13.41
N LEU A 177 9.85 0.82 -12.71
CA LEU A 177 9.87 0.85 -11.25
C LEU A 177 9.59 2.25 -10.72
N SER A 178 8.83 2.34 -9.63
CA SER A 178 8.63 3.61 -8.94
C SER A 178 9.97 4.16 -8.47
N ARG A 179 10.18 5.47 -8.64
CA ARG A 179 11.36 6.18 -8.10
C ARG A 179 10.88 7.40 -7.33
N ARG A 180 11.43 7.61 -6.14
CA ARG A 180 11.03 8.73 -5.26
C ARG A 180 9.51 8.79 -5.02
N TRP A 181 8.88 7.61 -4.96
CA TRP A 181 7.43 7.48 -4.80
C TRP A 181 6.92 8.21 -3.56
N ILE A 182 7.64 8.10 -2.43
CA ILE A 182 7.26 8.73 -1.16
C ILE A 182 7.21 10.26 -1.33
N GLN A 183 8.22 10.85 -1.96
CA GLN A 183 8.28 12.30 -2.21
C GLN A 183 7.12 12.73 -3.12
N GLY A 184 6.88 12.01 -4.22
CA GLY A 184 5.80 12.34 -5.17
C GLY A 184 4.40 12.20 -4.54
N TRP A 185 4.10 11.02 -3.99
CA TRP A 185 2.81 10.68 -3.42
C TRP A 185 2.46 11.56 -2.21
N VAL A 186 3.39 11.75 -1.28
CA VAL A 186 3.09 12.45 -0.03
C VAL A 186 3.05 13.95 -0.24
N ALA A 187 3.83 14.52 -1.17
CA ALA A 187 3.72 15.92 -1.54
C ALA A 187 2.33 16.31 -2.07
N PHE A 188 1.53 15.34 -2.53
CA PHE A 188 0.11 15.55 -2.80
C PHE A 188 -0.66 15.83 -1.51
N PHE A 189 -0.51 15.00 -0.47
CA PHE A 189 -1.26 15.13 0.78
C PHE A 189 -0.80 16.29 1.66
N THR A 190 0.48 16.64 1.65
CA THR A 190 1.03 17.69 2.51
C THR A 190 0.78 19.11 1.99
N ARG A 191 0.35 19.29 0.73
CA ARG A 191 0.23 20.61 0.08
C ARG A 191 -0.66 21.60 0.82
N ASN A 192 -1.66 21.11 1.55
CA ASN A 192 -2.61 21.94 2.29
C ASN A 192 -2.24 22.10 3.77
N ALA A 193 -1.15 21.49 4.23
CA ALA A 193 -0.81 21.45 5.66
C ALA A 193 -0.61 22.86 6.23
N ALA A 194 0.08 23.76 5.52
CA ALA A 194 0.28 25.14 5.95
C ALA A 194 -1.05 25.89 6.13
N THR A 195 -1.93 25.82 5.12
CA THR A 195 -3.26 26.45 5.17
C THR A 195 -4.13 25.89 6.28
N GLN A 196 -4.15 24.56 6.45
CA GLN A 196 -4.90 23.89 7.51
C GLN A 196 -4.36 24.25 8.91
N LEU A 197 -3.04 24.44 9.06
CA LEU A 197 -2.43 24.88 10.31
C LEU A 197 -2.64 26.37 10.59
N ALA A 198 -2.89 27.19 9.57
CA ALA A 198 -3.19 28.61 9.71
C ALA A 198 -4.66 28.88 10.07
N ASP A 199 -5.58 27.96 9.79
CA ASP A 199 -7.02 28.18 9.98
C ASP A 199 -7.46 28.08 11.45
N ASP A 200 -7.79 29.21 12.06
CA ASP A 200 -8.24 29.28 13.46
C ASP A 200 -9.59 28.60 13.70
N ARG A 201 -10.47 28.51 12.69
CA ARG A 201 -11.73 27.77 12.83
C ARG A 201 -11.46 26.31 13.14
N ILE A 202 -10.44 25.71 12.52
CA ILE A 202 -10.05 24.32 12.75
C ILE A 202 -9.51 24.15 14.17
N TRP A 203 -8.56 25.00 14.58
CA TRP A 203 -7.78 24.77 15.78
C TRP A 203 -8.38 25.36 17.07
N ALA A 204 -9.31 26.31 16.95
CA ALA A 204 -10.10 26.80 18.07
C ALA A 204 -11.40 26.01 18.29
N ALA A 205 -11.77 25.10 17.37
CA ALA A 205 -12.96 24.27 17.52
C ALA A 205 -12.85 23.37 18.77
N PRO A 206 -13.92 23.26 19.58
CA PRO A 206 -13.92 22.43 20.80
C PRO A 206 -13.46 20.99 20.56
N LEU A 207 -13.92 20.38 19.46
CA LEU A 207 -13.57 19.02 19.09
C LEU A 207 -12.07 18.83 18.81
N THR A 208 -11.44 19.80 18.13
CA THR A 208 -10.00 19.75 17.83
C THR A 208 -9.17 19.94 19.10
N VAL A 209 -9.54 20.91 19.94
CA VAL A 209 -8.87 21.17 21.23
C VAL A 209 -8.95 19.94 22.13
N GLU A 210 -10.11 19.30 22.20
CA GLU A 210 -10.32 18.08 22.97
C GLU A 210 -9.43 16.91 22.48
N LEU A 211 -9.40 16.65 21.17
CA LEU A 211 -8.76 15.46 20.62
C LEU A 211 -7.23 15.59 20.46
N PHE A 212 -6.76 16.75 20.00
CA PHE A 212 -5.34 16.97 19.70
C PHE A 212 -4.57 17.53 20.90
N GLY A 213 -5.26 18.24 21.80
CA GLY A 213 -4.64 18.96 22.90
C GLY A 213 -4.04 20.32 22.48
N PRO A 214 -3.65 21.15 23.47
CA PRO A 214 -3.32 22.55 23.23
C PRO A 214 -1.98 22.79 22.51
N SER A 215 -1.02 21.86 22.59
CA SER A 215 0.32 22.03 22.00
C SER A 215 0.45 21.51 20.57
N ALA A 216 -0.50 20.68 20.11
CA ALA A 216 -0.37 19.93 18.86
C ALA A 216 -0.22 20.83 17.62
N ARG A 217 -0.95 21.94 17.56
CA ARG A 217 -0.84 22.90 16.45
C ARG A 217 0.57 23.46 16.32
N ASP A 218 1.17 23.85 17.44
CA ASP A 218 2.49 24.47 17.44
C ASP A 218 3.60 23.43 17.22
N GLU A 219 3.43 22.20 17.73
CA GLU A 219 4.31 21.07 17.40
C GLU A 219 4.27 20.77 15.89
N LEU A 220 3.08 20.66 15.29
CA LEU A 220 2.93 20.45 13.84
C LEU A 220 3.53 21.59 13.01
N ARG A 221 3.36 22.85 13.43
CA ARG A 221 3.97 24.01 12.76
C ARG A 221 5.49 23.96 12.80
N ARG A 222 6.08 23.61 13.95
CA ARG A 222 7.54 23.44 14.07
C ARG A 222 8.04 22.31 13.17
N THR A 223 7.35 21.17 13.16
CA THR A 223 7.73 20.05 12.28
C THR A 223 7.55 20.40 10.80
N LEU A 224 6.52 21.17 10.44
CA LEU A 224 6.31 21.65 9.07
C LEU A 224 7.44 22.59 8.64
N ALA A 225 7.87 23.50 9.51
CA ALA A 225 9.00 24.40 9.24
C ALA A 225 10.33 23.64 9.07
N ALA A 226 10.46 22.45 9.65
CA ALA A 226 11.63 21.58 9.53
C ALA A 226 11.48 20.51 8.41
N LEU A 227 10.38 20.50 7.66
CA LEU A 227 10.03 19.39 6.76
C LEU A 227 11.06 19.14 5.66
N ASP A 228 11.73 20.18 5.16
CA ASP A 228 12.81 20.04 4.18
C ASP A 228 14.00 19.24 4.74
N GLY A 229 14.30 19.41 6.03
CA GLY A 229 15.32 18.62 6.72
C GLY A 229 14.94 17.13 6.80
N TRP A 230 13.67 16.83 7.05
CA TRP A 230 13.15 15.46 7.05
C TRP A 230 13.22 14.82 5.65
N TRP A 231 12.88 15.58 4.60
CA TRP A 231 13.01 15.11 3.21
C TRP A 231 14.47 14.84 2.84
N ALA A 232 15.38 15.74 3.19
CA ALA A 232 16.81 15.55 2.94
C ALA A 232 17.36 14.34 3.71
N ALA A 233 16.89 14.09 4.94
CA ALA A 233 17.26 12.91 5.70
C ALA A 233 16.74 11.62 5.06
N LEU A 234 15.51 11.62 4.53
CA LEU A 234 14.95 10.49 3.78
C LEU A 234 15.79 10.16 2.53
N ASP A 235 16.23 11.18 1.79
CA ASP A 235 17.06 11.04 0.60
C ASP A 235 18.47 10.46 0.89
N ARG A 236 18.95 10.57 2.13
CA ARG A 236 20.24 10.01 2.58
C ARG A 236 20.15 8.56 3.06
N LEU A 237 18.94 8.03 3.28
CA LEU A 237 18.80 6.66 3.73
C LEU A 237 19.30 5.67 2.66
N PRO A 238 19.89 4.53 3.06
CA PRO A 238 20.15 3.44 2.14
C PRO A 238 18.87 3.05 1.39
N VAL A 239 19.00 2.72 0.11
CA VAL A 239 17.85 2.36 -0.74
C VAL A 239 17.84 0.87 -1.05
N THR A 240 16.63 0.34 -1.22
CA THR A 240 16.31 -1.07 -1.49
C THR A 240 15.22 -1.13 -2.56
N LEU A 241 14.92 -2.31 -3.09
CA LEU A 241 13.60 -2.57 -3.67
C LEU A 241 12.57 -2.72 -2.55
N GLY A 242 11.42 -2.06 -2.70
CA GLY A 242 10.29 -2.15 -1.77
C GLY A 242 8.95 -2.32 -2.49
N HIS A 243 7.98 -2.87 -1.77
CA HIS A 243 6.59 -2.98 -2.23
C HIS A 243 5.91 -1.60 -2.23
N LEU A 244 6.31 -0.72 -1.32
CA LEU A 244 5.82 0.64 -1.06
C LEU A 244 4.38 0.75 -0.56
N ASP A 245 3.56 -0.29 -0.79
CA ASP A 245 2.18 -0.41 -0.27
C ASP A 245 1.92 -1.65 0.61
N ALA A 246 2.93 -2.09 1.35
CA ALA A 246 2.87 -3.31 2.16
C ALA A 246 2.12 -3.11 3.48
N PHE A 247 0.79 -3.06 3.46
CA PHE A 247 -0.05 -3.00 4.66
C PHE A 247 -1.09 -4.14 4.69
N ARG A 248 -1.80 -4.29 5.81
CA ARG A 248 -2.67 -5.44 6.08
C ARG A 248 -3.62 -5.84 4.95
N ALA A 249 -4.24 -4.87 4.25
CA ALA A 249 -5.17 -5.19 3.16
C ALA A 249 -4.46 -5.77 1.91
N ASN A 250 -3.18 -5.46 1.73
CA ASN A 250 -2.35 -5.93 0.62
C ASN A 250 -1.44 -7.10 1.01
N LEU A 251 -1.47 -7.54 2.27
CA LEU A 251 -0.69 -8.67 2.77
C LEU A 251 -1.63 -9.73 3.33
N LEU A 252 -1.68 -10.88 2.66
CA LEU A 252 -2.50 -12.03 3.04
C LEU A 252 -1.62 -13.12 3.65
N SER A 253 -2.22 -14.01 4.43
CA SER A 253 -1.54 -15.14 5.02
C SER A 253 -1.88 -16.44 4.29
N ARG A 254 -0.86 -17.25 4.03
CA ARG A 254 -1.01 -18.59 3.44
C ARG A 254 -0.18 -19.59 4.25
N VAL A 255 -0.70 -20.79 4.50
CA VAL A 255 0.10 -21.87 5.09
C VAL A 255 0.46 -22.89 4.01
N THR A 256 1.74 -23.01 3.71
CA THR A 256 2.28 -23.95 2.72
C THR A 256 3.28 -24.87 3.39
N ARG A 257 3.06 -26.19 3.31
CA ARG A 257 3.94 -27.22 3.93
C ARG A 257 4.25 -26.93 5.42
N GLY A 258 3.23 -26.49 6.16
CA GLY A 258 3.35 -26.17 7.59
C GLY A 258 4.15 -24.90 7.90
N GLN A 259 4.40 -24.03 6.91
CA GLN A 259 5.05 -22.74 7.08
C GLN A 259 4.08 -21.62 6.68
N THR A 260 4.00 -20.58 7.49
CA THR A 260 3.22 -19.38 7.17
C THR A 260 4.01 -18.47 6.24
N GLU A 261 3.41 -18.13 5.11
CA GLU A 261 3.90 -17.21 4.11
C GLU A 261 3.09 -15.90 4.18
N THR A 262 3.73 -14.80 3.80
CA THR A 262 3.07 -13.55 3.47
C THR A 262 2.89 -13.49 1.97
N VAL A 263 1.64 -13.43 1.53
CA VAL A 263 1.30 -13.19 0.13
C VAL A 263 1.08 -11.69 -0.05
N ALA A 264 1.99 -11.02 -0.74
CA ALA A 264 1.87 -9.60 -1.05
C ALA A 264 1.14 -9.43 -2.39
N VAL A 265 0.07 -8.66 -2.38
CA VAL A 265 -0.76 -8.32 -3.54
C VAL A 265 -0.69 -6.83 -3.81
N ASP A 266 -1.12 -6.42 -5.01
CA ASP A 266 -1.09 -5.02 -5.44
C ASP A 266 0.34 -4.44 -5.51
N TRP A 267 1.07 -4.88 -6.54
CA TRP A 267 2.44 -4.42 -6.78
C TRP A 267 2.50 -3.12 -7.59
N ALA A 268 1.41 -2.36 -7.68
CA ALA A 268 1.30 -1.16 -8.51
C ALA A 268 2.27 -0.02 -8.12
N PHE A 269 2.83 -0.06 -6.91
CA PHE A 269 3.83 0.91 -6.44
C PHE A 269 5.25 0.35 -6.30
N VAL A 270 5.50 -0.92 -6.64
CA VAL A 270 6.82 -1.54 -6.48
C VAL A 270 7.95 -0.68 -7.05
N GLY A 271 9.03 -0.50 -6.30
CA GLY A 271 10.09 0.40 -6.73
C GLY A 271 11.21 0.62 -5.73
N ILE A 272 12.08 1.56 -6.06
CA ILE A 272 13.23 1.91 -5.24
C ILE A 272 12.75 2.73 -4.04
N ALA A 273 12.97 2.18 -2.86
CA ALA A 273 12.46 2.69 -1.59
C ALA A 273 13.60 2.90 -0.59
N PRO A 274 13.52 3.91 0.28
CA PRO A 274 14.46 4.04 1.39
C PRO A 274 14.28 2.89 2.39
N LEU A 275 15.35 2.58 3.12
CA LEU A 275 15.36 1.62 4.21
C LEU A 275 14.17 1.86 5.16
N ALA A 276 13.56 0.76 5.61
CA ALA A 276 12.40 0.73 6.49
C ALA A 276 11.08 1.29 5.90
N ALA A 277 11.02 1.65 4.63
CA ALA A 277 9.78 2.14 4.00
C ALA A 277 8.62 1.14 4.12
N ASP A 278 8.84 -0.14 3.79
CA ASP A 278 7.78 -1.15 3.81
C ASP A 278 7.32 -1.51 5.22
N VAL A 279 8.24 -1.66 6.19
CA VAL A 279 7.86 -1.96 7.59
C VAL A 279 7.13 -0.78 8.24
N THR A 280 7.49 0.45 7.88
CA THR A 280 6.78 1.65 8.34
C THR A 280 5.36 1.70 7.76
N GLN A 281 5.20 1.37 6.47
CA GLN A 281 3.89 1.26 5.83
C GLN A 281 3.04 0.15 6.47
N LEU A 282 3.64 -1.01 6.76
CA LEU A 282 2.97 -2.15 7.38
C LEU A 282 2.29 -1.77 8.69
N GLU A 283 2.98 -1.08 9.59
CA GLU A 283 2.43 -0.71 10.88
C GLU A 283 1.45 0.46 10.76
N LEU A 284 1.91 1.61 10.25
CA LEU A 284 1.13 2.84 10.29
C LEU A 284 -0.14 2.78 9.44
N ALA A 285 -0.08 2.19 8.24
CA ALA A 285 -1.27 2.09 7.40
C ALA A 285 -2.26 1.07 7.97
N SER A 286 -1.79 -0.02 8.57
CA SER A 286 -2.69 -1.02 9.16
C SER A 286 -3.49 -0.43 10.33
N ILE A 287 -2.86 0.35 11.20
CA ILE A 287 -3.54 1.01 12.33
C ILE A 287 -4.37 2.22 11.85
N PHE A 288 -3.72 3.18 11.19
CA PHE A 288 -4.31 4.52 10.99
C PHE A 288 -5.04 4.70 9.66
N TYR A 289 -4.93 3.73 8.74
CA TYR A 289 -5.70 3.72 7.49
C TYR A 289 -6.71 2.57 7.45
N HIS A 290 -6.29 1.34 7.76
CA HIS A 290 -7.15 0.16 7.73
C HIS A 290 -7.99 -0.01 9.02
N GLY A 291 -7.54 0.55 10.15
CA GLY A 291 -8.30 0.57 11.40
C GLY A 291 -8.09 -0.65 12.30
N GLU A 292 -6.94 -1.31 12.16
CA GLU A 292 -6.54 -2.41 13.05
C GLU A 292 -6.41 -1.94 14.49
N ARG A 293 -7.00 -2.68 15.43
CA ARG A 293 -7.06 -2.31 16.85
C ARG A 293 -5.82 -2.83 17.59
N LEU A 294 -4.66 -2.26 17.27
CA LEU A 294 -3.37 -2.61 17.86
C LEU A 294 -2.72 -1.35 18.45
N GLU A 295 -2.01 -1.52 19.56
CA GLU A 295 -1.24 -0.44 20.17
C GLU A 295 -0.05 -0.05 19.28
N PRO A 296 0.05 1.21 18.80
CA PRO A 296 1.07 1.60 17.81
C PRO A 296 2.50 1.30 18.25
N ALA A 297 2.87 1.69 19.47
CA ALA A 297 4.23 1.49 19.98
C ALA A 297 4.60 -0.01 20.09
N ALA A 298 3.67 -0.84 20.57
CA ALA A 298 3.88 -2.27 20.70
C ALA A 298 4.00 -2.96 19.32
N LEU A 299 3.18 -2.53 18.36
CA LEU A 299 3.25 -3.04 16.99
C LEU A 299 4.55 -2.62 16.29
N ALA A 300 4.95 -1.35 16.43
CA ALA A 300 6.20 -0.84 15.85
C ALA A 300 7.42 -1.59 16.37
N GLU A 301 7.55 -1.80 17.69
CA GLU A 301 8.65 -2.58 18.28
C GLU A 301 8.67 -4.01 17.74
N ALA A 302 7.52 -4.68 17.65
CA ALA A 302 7.43 -6.04 17.12
C ALA A 302 7.78 -6.12 15.63
N CYS A 303 7.27 -5.18 14.82
CA CYS A 303 7.55 -5.08 13.39
C CYS A 303 9.02 -4.76 13.13
N LEU A 304 9.62 -3.80 13.83
CA LEU A 304 11.04 -3.47 13.68
C LEU A 304 11.93 -4.63 14.11
N GLY A 305 11.61 -5.31 15.21
CA GLY A 305 12.33 -6.51 15.63
C GLY A 305 12.20 -7.66 14.60
N GLY A 306 11.04 -7.82 13.99
CA GLY A 306 10.82 -8.76 12.89
C GLY A 306 11.64 -8.42 11.66
N TYR A 307 11.56 -7.17 11.21
CA TYR A 307 12.27 -6.63 10.05
C TYR A 307 13.79 -6.77 10.19
N ASP A 308 14.34 -6.40 11.34
CA ASP A 308 15.75 -6.53 11.67
C ASP A 308 16.22 -8.00 11.63
N ARG A 309 15.44 -8.95 12.14
CA ARG A 309 15.72 -10.39 11.97
C ARG A 309 15.72 -10.79 10.50
N GLY A 310 14.81 -10.24 9.70
CA GLY A 310 14.72 -10.48 8.26
C GLY A 310 15.96 -9.99 7.50
N LEU A 311 16.43 -8.77 7.81
CA LEU A 311 17.68 -8.24 7.27
C LEU A 311 18.86 -9.16 7.61
N ARG A 312 18.97 -9.61 8.86
CA ARG A 312 20.05 -10.51 9.29
C ARG A 312 20.00 -11.89 8.66
N ASP A 313 18.81 -12.42 8.37
CA ASP A 313 18.65 -13.72 7.69
C ASP A 313 19.36 -13.74 6.31
N VAL A 314 19.55 -12.57 5.68
CA VAL A 314 20.22 -12.40 4.38
C VAL A 314 21.57 -11.67 4.50
N GLY A 315 22.15 -11.64 5.71
CA GLY A 315 23.45 -11.05 5.99
C GLY A 315 23.49 -9.53 6.02
N CYS A 316 22.34 -8.85 5.96
CA CYS A 316 22.27 -7.39 6.09
C CYS A 316 22.24 -7.01 7.58
N VAL A 317 23.25 -6.28 8.04
CA VAL A 317 23.36 -5.81 9.42
C VAL A 317 23.26 -4.29 9.45
N ILE A 318 22.19 -3.78 10.07
CA ILE A 318 22.00 -2.34 10.32
C ILE A 318 22.08 -2.12 11.83
N ALA A 319 22.76 -1.06 12.27
CA ALA A 319 22.80 -0.69 13.68
C ALA A 319 21.36 -0.38 14.19
N PRO A 320 20.95 -0.84 15.39
CA PRO A 320 19.60 -0.62 15.89
C PRO A 320 19.13 0.85 15.85
N ASP A 321 20.00 1.78 16.24
CA ASP A 321 19.70 3.22 16.22
C ASP A 321 19.52 3.76 14.79
N ALA A 322 20.28 3.23 13.82
CA ALA A 322 20.14 3.62 12.43
C ALA A 322 18.83 3.09 11.82
N LEU A 323 18.42 1.87 12.17
CA LEU A 323 17.13 1.32 11.74
C LEU A 323 15.96 2.08 12.35
N ARG A 324 16.03 2.39 13.65
CA ARG A 324 15.02 3.20 14.33
C ARG A 324 14.92 4.60 13.73
N ARG A 325 16.05 5.23 13.42
CA ARG A 325 16.10 6.52 12.71
C ARG A 325 15.44 6.44 11.33
N ALA A 326 15.77 5.42 10.53
CA ALA A 326 15.17 5.22 9.21
C ALA A 326 13.64 5.05 9.29
N TYR A 327 13.16 4.29 10.28
CA TYR A 327 11.74 4.14 10.56
C TYR A 327 11.07 5.49 10.89
N VAL A 328 11.63 6.26 11.83
CA VAL A 328 11.01 7.54 12.22
C VAL A 328 11.00 8.52 11.05
N ILE A 329 12.09 8.62 10.28
CA ILE A 329 12.13 9.49 9.09
C ILE A 329 11.01 9.11 8.12
N ASN A 330 10.84 7.82 7.79
CA ASN A 330 9.74 7.36 6.96
C ASN A 330 8.37 7.67 7.59
N ALA A 331 8.21 7.50 8.90
CA ALA A 331 6.96 7.73 9.60
C ALA A 331 6.53 9.20 9.52
N ILE A 332 7.47 10.12 9.76
CA ILE A 332 7.20 11.57 9.69
C ILE A 332 6.96 12.02 8.27
N THR A 333 7.84 11.69 7.32
CA THR A 333 7.72 12.17 5.94
C THR A 333 6.49 11.62 5.24
N ARG A 334 6.07 10.38 5.56
CA ARG A 334 4.89 9.75 4.94
C ARG A 334 3.59 10.13 5.63
N TRP A 335 3.52 10.09 6.95
CA TRP A 335 2.23 9.98 7.64
C TRP A 335 1.83 11.19 8.44
N LEU A 336 2.77 12.01 8.96
CA LEU A 336 2.43 13.07 9.91
C LEU A 336 1.39 14.03 9.32
N PHE A 337 1.64 14.49 8.09
CA PHE A 337 0.80 15.48 7.42
C PHE A 337 -0.34 14.88 6.55
N ILE A 338 -0.69 13.59 6.73
CA ILE A 338 -1.91 13.00 6.17
C ILE A 338 -3.10 13.20 7.14
N PHE A 339 -3.64 14.41 7.20
CA PHE A 339 -4.74 14.80 8.11
C PHE A 339 -5.83 15.63 7.41
N GLY A 340 -5.94 15.48 6.09
CA GLY A 340 -6.90 16.19 5.23
C GLY A 340 -8.34 16.32 5.74
N PRO A 341 -8.93 15.30 6.38
CA PRO A 341 -10.27 15.40 6.96
C PRO A 341 -10.45 16.52 7.98
N ILE A 342 -9.36 16.99 8.63
CA ILE A 342 -9.40 18.12 9.56
C ILE A 342 -9.98 19.39 8.94
N ALA A 343 -9.91 19.54 7.61
CA ALA A 343 -10.43 20.71 6.91
C ALA A 343 -11.96 20.86 7.01
N ALA A 344 -12.67 19.78 7.37
CA ALA A 344 -14.12 19.80 7.55
C ALA A 344 -14.57 20.33 8.93
N VAL A 345 -13.66 20.52 9.89
CA VAL A 345 -14.00 20.93 11.26
C VAL A 345 -14.81 22.22 11.28
N GLY A 346 -16.00 22.19 11.88
CA GLY A 346 -16.88 23.36 11.97
C GLY A 346 -17.67 23.63 10.68
N GLU A 347 -17.68 22.70 9.72
CA GLU A 347 -18.50 22.73 8.51
C GLU A 347 -19.41 21.49 8.46
N PRO A 348 -20.62 21.53 9.06
CA PRO A 348 -21.44 20.33 9.28
C PRO A 348 -21.71 19.47 8.03
N ALA A 349 -21.92 20.11 6.86
CA ALA A 349 -22.11 19.40 5.60
C ALA A 349 -20.87 18.60 5.16
N ARG A 350 -19.67 19.15 5.40
CA ARG A 350 -18.41 18.46 5.09
C ARG A 350 -18.09 17.39 6.12
N GLU A 351 -18.39 17.63 7.39
CA GLU A 351 -18.25 16.62 8.46
C GLU A 351 -19.12 15.40 8.16
N ALA A 352 -20.39 15.61 7.75
CA ALA A 352 -21.30 14.55 7.33
C ALA A 352 -20.76 13.79 6.10
N ALA A 353 -20.27 14.49 5.08
CA ALA A 353 -19.69 13.86 3.89
C ALA A 353 -18.44 13.01 4.22
N VAL A 354 -17.59 13.49 5.13
CA VAL A 354 -16.43 12.69 5.60
C VAL A 354 -16.90 11.46 6.37
N ALA A 355 -17.90 11.60 7.25
CA ALA A 355 -18.42 10.49 8.03
C ALA A 355 -19.02 9.39 7.13
N GLU A 356 -19.81 9.79 6.13
CA GLU A 356 -20.37 8.88 5.13
C GLU A 356 -19.26 8.17 4.34
N ALA A 357 -18.29 8.93 3.81
CA ALA A 357 -17.19 8.38 3.02
C ALA A 357 -16.29 7.42 3.82
N ARG A 358 -16.19 7.59 5.14
CA ARG A 358 -15.39 6.73 6.03
C ARG A 358 -16.20 5.65 6.73
N GLY A 359 -17.52 5.62 6.53
CA GLY A 359 -18.43 4.66 7.16
C GLY A 359 -18.42 4.72 8.70
N LYS A 360 -18.05 5.86 9.29
CA LYS A 360 -17.96 6.02 10.76
C LYS A 360 -18.18 7.48 11.17
N PRO A 361 -18.58 7.76 12.42
CA PRO A 361 -18.77 9.13 12.90
C PRO A 361 -17.55 10.03 12.65
N TYR A 362 -17.78 11.29 12.25
CA TYR A 362 -16.69 12.23 11.97
C TYR A 362 -15.74 12.42 13.15
N ARG A 363 -16.27 12.42 14.38
CA ARG A 363 -15.49 12.44 15.61
C ARG A 363 -14.47 11.29 15.68
N ASP A 364 -14.86 10.07 15.29
CA ASP A 364 -13.98 8.90 15.32
C ASP A 364 -12.89 9.01 14.26
N VAL A 365 -13.21 9.60 13.09
CA VAL A 365 -12.20 9.92 12.06
C VAL A 365 -11.16 10.90 12.61
N LEU A 366 -11.59 11.98 13.26
CA LEU A 366 -10.67 12.95 13.86
C LEU A 366 -9.90 12.37 15.04
N ALA A 367 -10.53 11.54 15.86
CA ALA A 367 -9.86 10.90 16.99
C ALA A 367 -8.69 10.02 16.53
N LEU A 368 -8.88 9.23 15.47
CA LEU A 368 -7.82 8.42 14.87
C LEU A 368 -6.69 9.28 14.29
N ILE A 369 -7.02 10.41 13.65
CA ILE A 369 -6.02 11.37 13.15
C ILE A 369 -5.25 12.00 14.30
N ALA A 370 -5.92 12.36 15.39
CA ALA A 370 -5.30 12.96 16.58
C ALA A 370 -4.38 11.97 17.30
N GLU A 371 -4.80 10.71 17.44
CA GLU A 371 -3.99 9.62 17.98
C GLU A 371 -2.71 9.41 17.16
N LYS A 372 -2.86 9.25 15.83
CA LYS A 372 -1.73 9.18 14.89
C LYS A 372 -0.79 10.38 15.05
N THR A 373 -1.35 11.58 15.11
CA THR A 373 -0.57 12.82 15.23
C THR A 373 0.23 12.84 16.52
N ARG A 374 -0.38 12.50 17.67
CA ARG A 374 0.33 12.43 18.95
C ARG A 374 1.44 11.40 18.93
N TYR A 375 1.16 10.20 18.40
CA TYR A 375 2.15 9.14 18.28
C TYR A 375 3.35 9.57 17.43
N LEU A 376 3.11 10.12 16.24
CA LEU A 376 4.17 10.58 15.34
C LEU A 376 4.94 11.78 15.89
N LEU A 377 4.28 12.74 16.54
CA LEU A 377 4.98 13.85 17.20
C LEU A 377 5.88 13.35 18.34
N GLN A 378 5.45 12.34 19.10
CA GLN A 378 6.30 11.72 20.11
C GLN A 378 7.53 11.06 19.48
N LEU A 379 7.37 10.33 18.36
CA LEU A 379 8.50 9.73 17.64
C LEU A 379 9.49 10.77 17.10
N SER A 380 9.01 11.94 16.69
CA SER A 380 9.86 12.99 16.11
C SER A 380 10.82 13.65 17.10
N ARG A 381 10.65 13.43 18.41
CA ARG A 381 11.49 14.02 19.45
C ARG A 381 12.87 13.38 19.44
N ASP A 382 13.90 14.21 19.55
CA ASP A 382 15.30 13.79 19.70
C ASP A 382 15.87 12.93 18.55
N VAL A 383 15.29 13.02 17.35
CA VAL A 383 15.81 12.34 16.16
C VAL A 383 16.82 13.23 15.44
N ALA A 384 18.07 12.76 15.40
CA ALA A 384 19.10 13.35 14.55
C ALA A 384 18.72 13.14 13.07
N LEU A 385 18.71 14.24 12.30
CA LEU A 385 18.40 14.22 10.87
C LEU A 385 19.66 14.15 10.01
N ASP A 386 20.84 14.45 10.56
CA ASP A 386 22.13 14.48 9.88
C ASP A 386 22.74 13.09 9.64
#